data_AF-A0A268TI11-F1
#
_entry.id   AF-A0A268TI11-F1
#
_cell.length_a   1.000
_cell.length_b   1.000
_cell.length_c   1.000
_cell.angle_alpha   90.00
_cell.angle_beta   90.00
_cell.angle_gamma   90.00
#
_symmetry.space_group_name_H-M   'P 1'
#
loop_
_entity.id
_entity.type
_entity.pdbx_description
1 polymer ?
#
loop_
_entity_poly.entity_id
_entity_poly.type
_entity_poly.pdbx_seq_one_letter_code
_entity_poly.pdbx_strand_id
1 'polypeptide(L)'
;MPPLLKLPFRICKKLYHALRKPYNRLFNKPKWHNLRSTKPVSKIFGLDRGTPIDRFYTDIFLSKHTSCIRGIVCEIAESTYTIRWGGGK
;
A
#
# COMPACT_ATOMS: atom_id res chain seq x y z
N MET A 1 -48.20 -7.54 3.13
CA MET A 1 -47.26 -6.56 2.54
C MET A 1 -45.94 -7.27 2.25
N PRO A 2 -45.61 -7.61 0.99
CA PRO A 2 -44.36 -8.31 0.70
C PRO A 2 -43.17 -7.34 0.85
N PRO A 3 -41.98 -7.79 1.30
CA PRO A 3 -40.83 -6.92 1.47
C PRO A 3 -40.29 -6.48 0.10
N LEU A 4 -40.15 -5.18 -0.07
CA LEU A 4 -39.51 -4.55 -1.22
C LEU A 4 -38.03 -4.97 -1.28
N LEU A 5 -37.64 -5.64 -2.37
CA LEU A 5 -36.29 -6.06 -2.73
C LEU A 5 -35.59 -7.10 -1.83
N LYS A 6 -35.76 -8.39 -2.16
CA LYS A 6 -34.72 -9.41 -1.87
C LYS A 6 -33.69 -9.42 -3.00
N LEU A 7 -32.83 -8.40 -3.05
CA LEU A 7 -31.68 -8.43 -3.96
C LEU A 7 -30.74 -9.58 -3.54
N PRO A 8 -30.36 -10.48 -4.46
CA PRO A 8 -29.44 -11.55 -4.12
C PRO A 8 -28.10 -10.97 -3.67
N PHE A 9 -27.51 -11.54 -2.61
CA PHE A 9 -26.27 -11.07 -1.97
C PHE A 9 -25.13 -10.80 -2.97
N ARG A 10 -25.07 -11.58 -4.06
CA ARG A 10 -24.09 -11.41 -5.14
C ARG A 10 -24.21 -10.04 -5.83
N ILE A 11 -25.41 -9.53 -6.05
CA ILE A 11 -25.65 -8.23 -6.67
C ILE A 11 -25.27 -7.11 -5.71
N CYS A 12 -25.68 -7.18 -4.44
CA CYS A 12 -25.29 -6.21 -3.42
C CYS A 12 -23.76 -6.17 -3.22
N LYS A 13 -23.09 -7.33 -3.19
CA LYS A 13 -21.63 -7.42 -3.06
C LYS A 13 -20.91 -6.82 -4.27
N LYS A 14 -21.39 -7.08 -5.48
CA LYS A 14 -20.83 -6.52 -6.72
C LYS A 14 -20.99 -5.00 -6.77
N LEU A 15 -22.18 -4.50 -6.41
CA LEU A 15 -22.45 -3.06 -6.28
C LEU A 15 -21.57 -2.42 -5.20
N TYR A 16 -21.42 -3.04 -4.03
CA TYR A 16 -20.54 -2.54 -2.96
C TYR A 16 -19.10 -2.35 -3.45
N HIS A 17 -18.52 -3.36 -4.09
CA HIS A 17 -17.14 -3.25 -4.58
C HIS A 17 -17.00 -2.23 -5.72
N ALA A 18 -17.99 -2.11 -6.60
CA ALA A 18 -18.01 -1.12 -7.68
C ALA A 18 -18.11 0.31 -7.16
N LEU A 19 -18.96 0.56 -6.16
CA LEU A 19 -19.24 1.88 -5.60
C LEU A 19 -18.25 2.31 -4.52
N ARG A 20 -17.56 1.37 -3.86
CA ARG A 20 -16.59 1.66 -2.79
C ARG A 20 -15.43 2.54 -3.26
N LYS A 21 -14.85 2.27 -4.43
CA LYS A 21 -13.73 3.06 -4.96
C LYS A 21 -14.10 4.53 -5.24
N PRO A 22 -15.15 4.85 -6.02
CA PRO A 22 -15.54 6.23 -6.26
C PRO A 22 -16.01 6.92 -4.99
N TYR A 23 -16.75 6.23 -4.11
CA TYR A 23 -17.14 6.75 -2.81
C TYR A 23 -15.91 7.17 -1.99
N ASN A 24 -14.93 6.28 -1.82
CA ASN A 24 -13.71 6.59 -1.09
C ASN A 24 -12.94 7.76 -1.72
N ARG A 25 -12.90 7.89 -3.04
CA ARG A 25 -12.20 9.00 -3.71
C ARG A 25 -12.89 10.34 -3.49
N LEU A 26 -14.23 10.36 -3.45
CA LEU A 26 -15.02 11.58 -3.24
C LEU A 26 -14.99 12.03 -1.78
N PHE A 27 -15.14 11.09 -0.85
CA PHE A 27 -15.33 11.39 0.57
C PHE A 27 -14.05 11.30 1.42
N ASN A 28 -13.06 10.50 1.02
CA ASN A 28 -11.74 10.45 1.68
C ASN A 28 -10.73 11.30 0.91
N LYS A 29 -10.92 12.62 0.94
CA LYS A 29 -9.98 13.56 0.32
C LYS A 29 -8.60 13.45 0.99
N PRO A 30 -7.49 13.56 0.22
CA PRO A 30 -6.17 13.62 0.81
C PRO A 30 -6.05 14.82 1.75
N LYS A 31 -5.41 14.62 2.91
CA LYS A 31 -5.10 15.73 3.82
C LYS A 31 -3.92 16.52 3.26
N TRP A 32 -4.21 17.52 2.45
CA TRP A 32 -3.23 18.49 1.98
C TRP A 32 -2.84 19.39 3.17
N HIS A 33 -1.64 19.19 3.74
CA HIS A 33 -1.13 20.00 4.85
C HIS A 33 -0.75 21.38 4.31
N ASN A 34 -0.37 22.32 5.19
CA ASN A 34 0.14 23.61 4.70
C ASN A 34 1.50 23.42 4.01
N LEU A 35 1.48 23.38 2.67
CA LEU A 35 2.68 23.18 1.86
C LEU A 35 3.63 24.40 1.84
N ARG A 36 3.23 25.54 2.43
CA ARG A 36 4.09 26.72 2.63
C ARG A 36 4.78 26.72 4.00
N SER A 37 4.48 25.75 4.86
CA SER A 37 5.16 25.60 6.15
C SER A 37 6.62 25.18 5.93
N THR A 38 7.54 25.82 6.63
CA THR A 38 8.94 25.37 6.73
C THR A 38 9.12 24.22 7.72
N LYS A 39 8.12 23.95 8.56
CA LYS A 39 8.12 22.77 9.44
C LYS A 39 7.78 21.53 8.61
N PRO A 40 8.50 20.41 8.82
CA PRO A 40 8.22 19.17 8.10
C PRO A 40 6.84 18.63 8.47
N VAL A 41 6.20 17.93 7.52
CA VAL A 41 4.89 17.28 7.74
C VAL A 41 4.98 16.15 8.77
N SER A 42 6.10 15.43 8.83
CA SER A 42 6.43 14.44 9.86
C SER A 42 7.94 14.46 10.11
N LYS A 43 8.35 14.15 11.34
CA LYS A 43 9.77 13.99 11.73
C LYS A 43 10.21 12.52 11.75
N ILE A 44 9.32 11.57 11.44
CA ILE A 44 9.54 10.12 11.56
C ILE A 44 9.66 9.45 10.16
N PHE A 45 10.22 10.17 9.18
CA PHE A 45 10.41 9.68 7.80
C PHE A 45 9.17 9.04 7.14
N GLY A 46 7.97 9.46 7.55
CA GLY A 46 6.71 8.96 6.99
C GLY A 46 6.29 7.56 7.46
N LEU A 47 7.01 6.93 8.39
CA LEU A 47 6.64 5.64 8.99
C LEU A 47 5.31 5.73 9.76
N ASP A 48 4.97 6.92 10.24
CA ASP A 48 3.70 7.25 10.90
C ASP A 48 2.50 7.32 9.93
N ARG A 49 2.73 7.20 8.62
CA ARG A 49 1.72 7.48 7.58
C ARG A 49 1.39 6.25 6.74
N GLY A 50 1.73 5.07 7.24
CA GLY A 50 1.57 3.79 6.57
C GLY A 50 2.77 3.41 5.72
N THR A 51 2.59 2.49 4.78
CA THR A 51 3.68 2.00 3.93
C THR A 51 4.02 3.02 2.84
N PRO A 52 5.26 3.51 2.78
CA PRO A 52 5.71 4.37 1.68
C PRO A 52 5.56 3.68 0.31
N ILE A 53 5.21 4.44 -0.73
CA ILE A 53 4.87 3.88 -2.05
C ILE A 53 6.07 3.24 -2.75
N ASP A 54 7.28 3.75 -2.51
CA ASP A 54 8.52 3.15 -3.01
C ASP A 54 8.64 1.70 -2.52
N ARG A 55 8.30 1.41 -1.26
CA ARG A 55 8.35 0.06 -0.69
C ARG A 55 7.47 -0.93 -1.45
N PHE A 56 6.29 -0.50 -1.92
CA PHE A 56 5.42 -1.35 -2.74
C PHE A 56 6.10 -1.76 -4.05
N TYR A 57 6.75 -0.81 -4.74
CA TYR A 57 7.43 -1.10 -6.00
C TYR A 57 8.74 -1.85 -5.79
N THR A 58 9.53 -1.50 -4.77
CA THR A 58 10.75 -2.21 -4.40
C THR A 58 10.45 -3.67 -4.09
N ASP A 59 9.41 -3.95 -3.31
CA ASP A 59 9.04 -5.33 -2.94
C ASP A 59 8.61 -6.14 -4.17
N ILE A 60 7.81 -5.55 -5.08
CA ILE A 60 7.44 -6.20 -6.35
C ILE A 60 8.66 -6.45 -7.22
N PHE A 61 9.56 -5.47 -7.36
CA PHE A 61 10.75 -5.61 -8.19
C PHE A 61 11.67 -6.71 -7.65
N LEU A 62 12.01 -6.65 -6.36
CA LEU A 62 12.93 -7.61 -5.76
C LEU A 62 12.33 -9.02 -5.72
N SER A 63 11.01 -9.16 -5.45
CA SER A 63 10.34 -10.47 -5.50
C SER A 63 10.39 -11.12 -6.89
N LYS A 64 10.43 -10.32 -7.97
CA LYS A 64 10.57 -10.83 -9.34
C LYS A 64 12.01 -11.18 -9.71
N HIS A 65 12.99 -10.64 -8.99
CA HIS A 65 14.42 -10.80 -9.28
C HIS A 65 15.19 -11.48 -8.13
N THR A 66 14.51 -12.34 -7.36
CA THR A 66 15.11 -13.08 -6.23
C THR A 66 16.35 -13.88 -6.65
N SER A 67 16.38 -14.43 -7.87
CA SER A 67 17.53 -15.15 -8.43
C SER A 67 18.79 -14.29 -8.61
N CYS A 68 18.66 -12.96 -8.62
CA CYS A 68 19.77 -12.02 -8.68
C CYS A 68 20.33 -11.67 -7.29
N ILE A 69 19.60 -11.97 -6.21
CA ILE A 69 19.98 -11.64 -4.83
C ILE A 69 20.59 -12.89 -4.20
N ARG A 70 21.87 -13.17 -4.48
CA ARG A 70 22.57 -14.37 -4.01
C ARG A 70 24.06 -14.12 -3.80
N GLY A 71 24.68 -14.91 -2.92
CA GLY A 71 26.09 -14.76 -2.57
C GLY A 71 26.32 -13.62 -1.59
N ILE A 72 27.40 -12.86 -1.78
CA ILE A 72 27.73 -11.72 -0.91
C ILE A 72 26.94 -10.50 -1.39
N VAL A 73 25.92 -10.11 -0.62
CA VAL A 73 25.02 -8.99 -0.92
C VAL A 73 25.27 -7.83 0.04
N CYS A 74 25.38 -6.62 -0.50
CA CYS A 74 25.43 -5.40 0.30
C CYS A 74 24.11 -4.64 0.13
N GLU A 75 23.37 -4.51 1.23
CA GLU A 75 22.20 -3.65 1.32
C GLU A 75 22.54 -2.44 2.20
N ILE A 76 22.05 -1.26 1.82
CA ILE A 76 22.34 -0.01 2.53
C ILE A 76 21.31 0.18 3.65
N ALA A 77 21.77 0.65 4.81
CA ALA A 77 21.03 0.88 6.05
C ALA A 77 20.66 -0.39 6.85
N GLU A 78 20.09 -1.41 6.21
CA GLU A 78 19.67 -2.66 6.87
C GLU A 78 19.70 -3.84 5.88
N SER A 79 19.44 -5.07 6.34
CA SER A 79 19.45 -6.29 5.51
C SER A 79 18.05 -6.86 5.24
N THR A 80 17.01 -6.04 5.36
CA THR A 80 15.60 -6.44 5.31
C THR A 80 15.25 -7.15 4.00
N TYR A 81 15.65 -6.58 2.87
CA TYR A 81 15.31 -7.14 1.57
C TYR A 81 16.19 -8.33 1.21
N THR A 82 17.46 -8.30 1.61
CA THR A 82 18.40 -9.41 1.43
C THR A 82 17.92 -10.65 2.17
N ILE A 83 17.47 -10.51 3.43
CA ILE A 83 16.92 -11.63 4.19
C ILE A 83 15.60 -12.12 3.57
N ARG A 84 14.70 -11.19 3.20
CA ARG A 84 13.38 -11.54 2.67
C ARG A 84 13.46 -12.25 1.31
N TRP A 85 14.30 -11.77 0.41
CA TRP A 85 14.30 -12.16 -1.00
C TRP A 85 15.55 -12.94 -1.44
N GLY A 86 16.61 -12.97 -0.62
CA GLY A 86 17.89 -13.63 -0.93
C GLY A 86 18.00 -15.12 -0.58
N GLY A 87 16.90 -15.75 -0.15
CA GLY A 87 16.85 -17.21 0.01
C GLY A 87 17.57 -17.80 1.23
N GLY A 88 18.03 -16.96 2.17
CA GLY A 88 18.46 -17.38 3.52
C GLY A 88 19.68 -18.29 3.59
N LYS A 89 20.61 -18.21 2.63
CA LYS A 89 21.86 -18.98 2.62
C LYS A 89 23.08 -18.08 2.58
#